data_AF-A0A7C9C204-F1
#
_entry.id   AF-A0A7C9C204-F1
#
_cell.length_a   1.000
_cell.length_b   1.000
_cell.length_c   1.000
_cell.angle_alpha   90.00
_cell.angle_beta   90.00
_cell.angle_gamma   90.00
#
_symmetry.space_group_name_H-M   'P 1'
#
loop_
_entity.id
_entity.type
_entity.pdbx_description
1 polymer ?
#
loop_
_entity_poly.entity_id
_entity_poly.type
_entity_poly.pdbx_seq_one_letter_code
_entity_poly.pdbx_strand_id
1 'polypeptide(L)'
;MTEKQQGVKGKGGAGRGQGRHHKFGKGASTKVMRIPEAYVEEVEALLAHLEATKELARHHDPALSDPLFMRSRSQDNAQWLYFITQPLKMGKQTPYIEIATSTHLEE
;
A
#
# COMPACT_ATOMS: atom_id res chain seq x y z
N MET A 1 60.12 25.45 -29.05
CA MET A 1 60.02 24.23 -29.85
C MET A 1 58.75 23.52 -29.42
N THR A 2 57.83 23.38 -30.36
CA THR A 2 56.46 22.90 -30.18
C THR A 2 56.43 21.42 -30.51
N GLU A 3 55.87 20.58 -29.64
CA GLU A 3 55.52 19.21 -30.03
C GLU A 3 54.14 18.84 -29.47
N LYS A 4 53.24 18.46 -30.39
CA LYS A 4 51.92 17.85 -30.15
C LYS A 4 52.04 16.35 -30.43
N GLN A 5 51.31 15.52 -29.68
CA GLN A 5 50.37 14.47 -30.16
C GLN A 5 50.02 13.52 -28.99
N GLN A 6 48.77 13.48 -28.50
CA GLN A 6 47.60 12.69 -28.94
C GLN A 6 47.62 11.19 -28.55
N GLY A 7 46.61 10.78 -27.78
CA GLY A 7 46.23 9.37 -27.56
C GLY A 7 44.87 9.27 -26.85
N VAL A 8 43.90 8.56 -27.46
CA VAL A 8 42.45 8.54 -27.16
C VAL A 8 42.03 7.29 -26.37
N LYS A 9 41.18 7.45 -25.33
CA LYS A 9 40.12 6.51 -24.81
C LYS A 9 39.84 6.86 -23.34
N GLY A 10 38.62 6.87 -22.79
CA GLY A 10 37.32 6.44 -23.27
C GLY A 10 36.22 6.83 -22.27
N LYS A 11 34.99 6.53 -22.70
CA LYS A 11 33.67 6.66 -22.06
C LYS A 11 33.63 6.77 -20.53
N GLY A 12 32.83 7.72 -20.03
CA GLY A 12 32.35 7.72 -18.66
C GLY A 12 31.77 9.06 -18.23
N GLY A 13 30.62 9.44 -18.80
CA GLY A 13 29.86 10.57 -18.28
C GLY A 13 29.46 10.27 -16.83
N ALA A 14 30.08 10.97 -15.88
CA ALA A 14 29.58 11.06 -14.52
C ALA A 14 28.25 11.83 -14.60
N GLY A 15 27.18 11.06 -14.82
CA GLY A 15 25.83 11.56 -14.95
C GLY A 15 25.45 12.40 -13.75
N ARG A 16 24.73 13.49 -14.04
CA ARG A 16 24.00 14.31 -13.07
C ARG A 16 23.25 13.39 -12.11
N GLY A 17 23.34 13.70 -10.82
CA GLY A 17 22.55 13.04 -9.80
C GLY A 17 23.32 11.94 -9.10
N GLN A 18 24.28 12.33 -8.28
CA GLN A 18 24.42 11.67 -6.98
C GLN A 18 23.12 11.94 -6.24
N GLY A 19 22.10 11.14 -6.57
CA GLY A 19 20.82 11.14 -5.90
C GLY A 19 21.13 10.95 -4.44
N ARG A 20 20.82 11.98 -3.64
CA ARG A 20 20.72 11.81 -2.21
C ARG A 20 19.83 10.58 -2.03
N HIS A 21 20.40 9.46 -1.63
CA HIS A 21 19.63 8.43 -0.97
C HIS A 21 19.14 9.12 0.29
N HIS A 22 17.95 9.72 0.19
CA HIS A 22 17.15 10.03 1.35
C HIS A 22 16.93 8.68 2.00
N LYS A 23 17.80 8.35 2.97
CA LYS A 23 17.44 7.41 4.02
C LYS A 23 16.11 7.95 4.51
N PHE A 24 15.03 7.28 4.14
CA PHE A 24 13.73 7.57 4.71
C PHE A 24 13.96 7.54 6.21
N GLY A 25 14.00 8.72 6.82
CA GLY A 25 13.92 8.84 8.25
C GLY A 25 12.53 8.34 8.60
N LYS A 26 12.39 7.03 8.74
CA LYS A 26 11.18 6.35 9.21
C LYS A 26 11.08 6.57 10.71
N GLY A 27 11.05 7.84 11.12
CA GLY A 27 10.43 8.23 12.37
C GLY A 27 8.93 8.25 12.12
N ALA A 28 8.16 7.66 13.03
CA ALA A 28 6.69 7.64 12.98
C ALA A 28 6.15 9.05 12.68
N SER A 29 5.78 9.30 11.43
CA SER A 29 5.20 10.56 11.02
C SER A 29 3.69 10.44 11.22
N THR A 30 3.24 10.86 12.39
CA THR A 30 1.80 10.92 12.68
C THR A 30 1.18 12.03 11.84
N LYS A 31 0.23 11.69 10.99
CA LYS A 31 -0.55 12.65 10.20
C LYS A 31 -1.93 12.82 10.84
N VAL A 32 -2.28 14.04 11.19
CA VAL A 32 -3.63 14.37 11.66
C VAL A 32 -4.50 14.69 10.44
N MET A 33 -5.65 14.02 10.33
CA MET A 33 -6.65 14.25 9.29
C MET A 33 -8.03 14.38 9.93
N ARG A 34 -8.92 15.16 9.29
CA ARG A 34 -10.33 15.22 9.67
C ARG A 34 -11.07 14.09 8.97
N ILE A 35 -11.83 13.32 9.74
CA ILE A 35 -12.65 12.22 9.26
C ILE A 35 -14.10 12.54 9.62
N PRO A 36 -15.08 12.36 8.71
CA PRO A 36 -16.49 12.41 9.08
C PRO A 36 -16.81 11.40 10.18
N GLU A 37 -17.60 11.79 11.19
CA GLU A 37 -17.94 10.93 12.34
C GLU A 37 -18.50 9.56 11.92
N ALA A 38 -19.25 9.54 10.81
CA ALA A 38 -19.84 8.33 10.25
C ALA A 38 -18.83 7.29 9.73
N TYR A 39 -17.54 7.61 9.67
CA TYR A 39 -16.50 6.69 9.19
C TYR A 39 -15.41 6.41 10.24
N VAL A 40 -15.60 6.86 11.48
CA VAL A 40 -14.56 6.76 12.52
C VAL A 40 -14.26 5.30 12.83
N GLU A 41 -15.29 4.48 13.01
CA GLU A 41 -15.16 3.07 13.35
C GLU A 41 -14.44 2.28 12.24
N GLU A 42 -14.81 2.52 10.98
CA GLU A 42 -14.20 1.85 9.83
C GLU A 42 -12.74 2.24 9.64
N VAL A 43 -12.40 3.51 9.89
CA VAL A 43 -11.01 3.97 9.80
C VAL A 43 -10.18 3.42 10.97
N GLU A 44 -10.72 3.38 12.18
CA GLU A 44 -10.04 2.79 13.34
C GLU A 44 -9.78 1.29 13.12
N ALA A 45 -10.78 0.55 12.62
CA ALA A 45 -10.63 -0.87 12.30
C ALA A 45 -9.63 -1.11 11.16
N LEU A 46 -9.63 -0.26 10.12
CA LEU A 46 -8.62 -0.31 9.07
C LEU A 46 -7.22 -0.11 9.62
N LEU A 47 -7.01 0.90 10.46
CA LEU A 47 -5.70 1.17 11.07
C LEU A 47 -5.24 0.01 11.96
N ALA A 48 -6.14 -0.58 12.74
CA ALA A 48 -5.85 -1.76 13.54
C ALA A 48 -5.46 -2.97 12.67
N HIS A 49 -6.19 -3.21 11.57
CA HIS A 49 -5.87 -4.28 10.64
C HIS A 49 -4.52 -4.07 9.96
N LEU A 50 -4.19 -2.83 9.56
CA LEU A 50 -2.89 -2.49 9.00
C LEU A 50 -1.76 -2.71 10.00
N GLU A 51 -1.94 -2.33 11.26
CA GLU A 51 -0.94 -2.54 12.31
C GLU A 51 -0.73 -4.04 12.59
N ALA A 52 -1.80 -4.83 12.59
CA ALA A 52 -1.74 -6.28 12.77
C ALA A 52 -1.07 -7.01 11.59
N THR A 53 -1.20 -6.47 10.38
CA THR A 53 -0.70 -7.11 9.13
C THR A 53 0.58 -6.50 8.58
N LYS A 54 1.19 -5.52 9.27
CA LYS A 54 2.40 -4.82 8.79
C LYS A 54 3.61 -5.73 8.55
N GLU A 55 3.70 -6.86 9.26
CA GLU A 55 4.79 -7.82 9.17
C GLU A 55 4.46 -9.01 8.23
N LEU A 56 3.36 -8.94 7.48
CA LEU A 56 2.91 -10.04 6.62
C LEU A 56 3.91 -10.28 5.46
N ALA A 57 4.71 -11.32 5.57
CA ALA A 57 5.74 -11.67 4.59
C ALA A 57 5.22 -12.58 3.45
N ARG A 58 6.01 -12.73 2.38
CA ARG A 58 5.68 -13.45 1.13
C ARG A 58 5.11 -14.86 1.30
N HIS A 59 5.52 -15.56 2.36
CA HIS A 59 5.15 -16.95 2.62
C HIS A 59 3.90 -17.11 3.48
N HIS A 60 3.30 -15.99 3.93
CA HIS A 60 2.04 -16.04 4.66
C HIS A 60 0.85 -16.08 3.70
N ASP A 61 -0.27 -16.55 4.23
CA ASP A 61 -1.56 -16.46 3.57
C ASP A 61 -2.13 -15.04 3.68
N PRO A 62 -3.06 -14.66 2.78
CA PRO A 62 -3.89 -13.47 2.94
C PRO A 62 -4.52 -13.36 4.33
N ALA A 63 -4.47 -12.17 4.93
CA ALA A 63 -5.20 -11.87 6.15
C ALA A 63 -6.49 -11.13 5.80
N LEU A 64 -7.61 -11.60 6.36
CA LEU A 64 -8.93 -11.00 6.28
C LEU A 64 -9.28 -10.38 7.64
N SER A 65 -9.84 -9.18 7.66
CA SER A 65 -10.38 -8.58 8.90
C SER A 65 -11.71 -9.21 9.30
N ASP A 66 -12.12 -8.95 10.54
CA ASP A 66 -13.51 -9.16 10.93
C ASP A 66 -14.45 -8.30 10.06
N PRO A 67 -15.69 -8.77 9.81
CA PRO A 67 -16.70 -7.99 9.08
C PRO A 67 -17.12 -6.76 9.88
N LEU A 68 -17.10 -5.59 9.24
CA LEU A 68 -17.70 -4.37 9.78
C LEU A 68 -19.02 -4.07 9.10
N PHE A 69 -20.03 -3.76 9.90
CA PHE A 69 -21.30 -3.31 9.38
C PHE A 69 -21.23 -1.81 9.06
N MET A 70 -21.51 -1.45 7.81
CA MET A 70 -21.54 -0.07 7.36
C MET A 70 -22.89 0.26 6.74
N ARG A 71 -23.46 1.40 7.09
CA ARG A 71 -24.64 1.95 6.40
C ARG A 71 -24.24 3.05 5.44
N SER A 72 -24.67 2.93 4.19
CA SER A 72 -24.45 3.98 3.20
C SER A 72 -25.22 5.23 3.58
N ARG A 73 -24.50 6.34 3.68
CA ARG A 73 -25.06 7.66 4.02
C ARG A 73 -26.10 8.20 3.04
N SER A 74 -26.08 7.75 1.78
CA SER A 74 -26.91 8.33 0.72
C SER A 74 -28.17 7.53 0.41
N GLN A 75 -28.18 6.22 0.70
CA GLN A 75 -29.25 5.32 0.26
C GLN A 75 -29.71 4.35 1.35
N ASP A 76 -29.24 4.50 2.60
CA ASP A 76 -29.52 3.60 3.73
C ASP A 76 -29.24 2.11 3.45
N ASN A 77 -28.41 1.87 2.43
CA ASN A 77 -28.01 0.52 2.05
C ASN A 77 -27.05 -0.02 3.12
N ALA A 78 -27.46 -1.10 3.77
CA ALA A 78 -26.62 -1.89 4.65
C ALA A 78 -25.57 -2.66 3.84
N GLN A 79 -24.33 -2.61 4.29
CA GLN A 79 -23.18 -3.23 3.62
C GLN A 79 -22.27 -3.85 4.66
N TRP A 80 -21.56 -4.91 4.26
CA TRP A 80 -20.47 -5.47 5.02
C TRP A 80 -19.15 -5.02 4.41
N LEU A 81 -18.24 -4.57 5.27
CA LEU A 81 -16.90 -4.13 4.92
C LEU A 81 -15.88 -5.14 5.42
N TYR A 82 -14.93 -5.48 4.55
CA TYR A 82 -13.81 -6.37 4.85
C TYR A 82 -12.52 -5.74 4.35
N PHE A 83 -11.45 -5.86 5.14
CA PHE A 83 -10.10 -5.48 4.74
C PHE A 83 -9.28 -6.73 4.46
N ILE A 84 -8.52 -6.70 3.37
CA ILE A 84 -7.66 -7.82 2.96
C ILE A 84 -6.25 -7.29 2.75
N THR A 85 -5.30 -7.87 3.49
CA THR A 85 -3.86 -7.69 3.25
C THR A 85 -3.28 -8.97 2.67
N GLN A 86 -2.68 -8.88 1.48
CA GLN A 86 -2.05 -10.02 0.80
C GLN A 86 -0.56 -9.78 0.58
N PRO A 87 0.31 -10.77 0.80
CA PRO A 87 1.71 -10.61 0.46
C PRO A 87 1.92 -10.51 -1.04
N LEU A 88 2.80 -9.60 -1.45
CA LEU A 88 3.19 -9.49 -2.86
C LEU A 88 4.06 -10.71 -3.24
N LYS A 89 3.48 -11.67 -3.96
CA LYS A 89 4.23 -12.82 -4.50
C LYS A 89 4.89 -12.39 -5.83
N MET A 90 6.22 -12.51 -5.94
CA MET A 90 6.91 -12.24 -7.22
C MET A 90 6.38 -13.17 -8.32
N GLY A 91 5.67 -12.57 -9.27
CA GLY A 91 4.84 -13.20 -10.29
C GLY A 91 3.65 -12.25 -10.52
N LYS A 92 3.16 -12.10 -11.74
CA LYS A 92 2.11 -11.12 -12.06
C LYS A 92 0.78 -11.51 -11.38
N GLN A 93 0.63 -11.24 -10.10
CA GLN A 93 -0.63 -11.33 -9.40
C GLN A 93 -1.28 -9.95 -9.52
N THR A 94 -2.25 -9.84 -10.42
CA THR A 94 -3.20 -8.74 -10.40
C THR A 94 -3.90 -8.81 -9.04
N PRO A 95 -3.91 -7.75 -8.21
CA PRO A 95 -4.70 -7.77 -6.99
C PRO A 95 -6.16 -7.98 -7.39
N TYR A 96 -6.71 -9.15 -7.09
CA TYR A 96 -8.11 -9.44 -7.31
C TYR A 96 -8.79 -9.44 -5.94
N ILE A 97 -9.87 -8.67 -5.84
CA ILE A 97 -10.70 -8.64 -4.65
C ILE A 97 -11.81 -9.67 -4.89
N GLU A 98 -11.71 -10.84 -4.26
CA GLU A 98 -12.86 -11.73 -4.10
C GLU A 98 -13.72 -11.17 -2.97
N ILE A 99 -14.59 -10.21 -3.31
CA ILE A 99 -15.71 -9.89 -2.42
C ILE A 99 -16.72 -11.01 -2.61
N ALA A 100 -16.68 -12.02 -1.74
CA ALA A 100 -17.77 -12.96 -1.60
C ALA A 100 -18.98 -12.18 -1.07
N THR A 101 -19.77 -11.59 -1.97
CA THR A 101 -21.09 -11.10 -1.61
C THR A 101 -21.94 -12.32 -1.33
N SER A 102 -22.12 -12.69 -0.06
CA SER A 102 -23.12 -13.68 0.33
C SER A 102 -24.51 -13.07 0.13
N THR A 103 -24.98 -13.03 -1.11
CA THR A 103 -26.41 -12.96 -1.38
C THR A 103 -27.02 -14.32 -1.07
N HIS A 104 -27.23 -14.62 0.21
CA HIS A 104 -28.31 -15.51 0.60
C HIS A 104 -29.54 -14.64 0.89
N LEU A 105 -30.15 -14.21 -0.21
CA LEU A 105 -31.59 -14.02 -0.31
C LEU A 105 -32.14 -15.39 -0.67
N GLU A 106 -32.57 -16.17 0.31
CA GLU A 106 -33.66 -17.13 0.13
C GLU A 106 -34.59 -17.02 1.34
N GLU A 107 -35.88 -17.05 1.01
CA GLU A 107 -37.08 -16.61 1.75
C GLU A 107 -37.39 -17.38 3.04
#